data_AF-A0A1M5N176-F1
#
_entry.id   AF-A0A1M5N176-F1
#
_cell.length_a   1.000
_cell.length_b   1.000
_cell.length_c   1.000
_cell.angle_alpha   90.00
_cell.angle_beta   90.00
_cell.angle_gamma   90.00
#
_symmetry.space_group_name_H-M   'P 1'
#
loop_
_entity.id
_entity.type
_entity.pdbx_description
1 polymer ?
#
loop_
_entity_poly.entity_id
_entity_poly.type
_entity_poly.pdbx_seq_one_letter_code
_entity_poly.pdbx_strand_id
1 'polypeptide(L)'
;MKNKIFLLLLLLLIISFISNFYIEQKLNRTFSKISTESIKNLEYHSNKNFYENGIQNIGENLQKELITMDLGECRIKVRKDIFYFFQSKVVYVENDRRGIEIKSDYLVFNSMIKIKSFQNCKLKF
;
A
#
# COMPACT_ATOMS: atom_id res chain seq x y z
N MET A 1 1.30 25.71 32.12
CA MET A 1 1.94 24.51 31.53
C MET A 1 0.94 23.55 30.87
N LYS A 2 -0.22 23.25 31.49
CA LYS A 2 -1.27 22.40 30.90
C LYS A 2 -1.68 22.79 29.46
N ASN A 3 -1.93 24.08 29.20
CA ASN A 3 -2.30 24.54 27.86
C ASN A 3 -1.17 24.37 26.82
N LYS A 4 0.10 24.48 27.23
CA LYS A 4 1.25 24.25 26.32
C LYS A 4 1.41 22.76 25.98
N ILE A 5 1.20 21.87 26.95
CA ILE A 5 1.21 20.41 26.75
C ILE A 5 0.04 19.99 25.85
N PHE A 6 -1.15 20.54 26.09
CA PHE A 6 -2.31 20.30 25.25
C PHE A 6 -2.07 20.75 23.79
N LEU A 7 -1.50 21.94 23.60
CA LEU A 7 -1.15 22.45 22.27
C LEU A 7 -0.14 21.54 21.56
N LEU A 8 0.86 21.03 22.28
CA LEU A 8 1.85 20.09 21.74
C LEU A 8 1.20 18.77 21.31
N LEU A 9 0.29 18.22 22.13
CA LEU A 9 -0.45 17.00 21.80
C LEU A 9 -1.34 17.20 20.57
N LEU A 10 -2.02 18.34 20.47
CA LEU A 10 -2.83 18.69 19.30
C LEU A 10 -1.96 18.81 18.04
N LEU A 11 -0.79 19.43 18.14
CA LEU A 11 0.14 19.59 17.03
C LEU A 11 0.68 18.23 16.57
N LEU A 12 1.03 17.35 17.51
CA LEU A 12 1.43 15.97 17.21
C LEU A 12 0.31 15.20 16.51
N LEU A 13 -0.94 15.34 16.95
CA LEU A 13 -2.10 14.73 16.30
C LEU A 13 -2.31 15.23 14.87
N ILE A 14 -2.12 16.53 14.61
CA ILE A 14 -2.24 17.12 13.26
C ILE A 14 -1.08 16.69 12.34
N ILE A 15 0.15 16.63 12.86
CA ILE A 15 1.30 16.16 12.07
C ILE A 15 1.13 14.69 11.70
N SER A 16 0.68 13.89 12.67
CA SER A 16 0.17 12.56 12.43
C SER A 16 -0.83 12.65 11.30
N PHE A 17 -1.97 13.32 11.52
CA PHE A 17 -2.96 13.83 10.56
C PHE A 17 -2.59 13.68 9.06
N ILE A 18 -1.64 14.54 8.76
CA ILE A 18 -1.18 14.83 7.42
C ILE A 18 -0.29 13.69 6.89
N SER A 19 0.56 13.13 7.75
CA SER A 19 1.49 12.05 7.40
C SER A 19 0.75 10.78 6.96
N ASN A 20 -0.30 10.38 7.67
CA ASN A 20 -1.05 9.18 7.27
C ASN A 20 -1.85 9.40 5.99
N PHE A 21 -2.47 10.58 5.84
CA PHE A 21 -3.14 10.93 4.59
C PHE A 21 -2.17 10.92 3.40
N TYR A 22 -0.95 11.45 3.59
CA TYR A 22 0.10 11.41 2.59
C TYR A 22 0.48 9.97 2.20
N ILE A 23 0.67 9.09 3.18
CA ILE A 23 0.99 7.68 2.96
C ILE A 23 -0.13 6.97 2.19
N GLU A 24 -1.39 7.19 2.57
CA GLU A 24 -2.55 6.61 1.90
C GLU A 24 -2.62 7.04 0.43
N GLN A 25 -2.37 8.31 0.14
CA GLN A 25 -2.33 8.83 -1.22
C GLN A 25 -1.14 8.27 -2.02
N LYS A 26 0.02 8.12 -1.38
CA LYS A 26 1.21 7.55 -2.02
C LYS A 26 0.97 6.07 -2.39
N LEU A 27 0.44 5.28 -1.47
CA LEU A 27 0.06 3.88 -1.70
C LEU A 27 -0.93 3.77 -2.85
N ASN A 28 -1.99 4.58 -2.83
CA ASN A 28 -3.02 4.52 -3.85
C ASN A 28 -2.44 4.82 -5.24
N ARG A 29 -1.64 5.90 -5.35
CA ARG A 29 -0.97 6.27 -6.60
C ARG A 29 0.00 5.19 -7.07
N THR A 30 0.84 4.67 -6.18
CA THR A 30 1.83 3.65 -6.55
C THR A 30 1.15 2.38 -7.03
N PHE A 31 0.15 1.85 -6.30
CA PHE A 31 -0.56 0.65 -6.72
C PHE A 31 -1.41 0.87 -7.99
N SER A 32 -2.00 2.05 -8.18
CA SER A 32 -2.75 2.39 -9.42
C SER A 32 -1.89 2.44 -10.68
N LYS A 33 -0.57 2.63 -10.53
CA LYS A 33 0.37 2.65 -11.66
C LYS A 33 0.90 1.26 -12.01
N ILE A 34 0.67 0.26 -11.16
CA ILE A 34 1.11 -1.09 -11.46
C ILE A 34 0.21 -1.66 -12.55
N SER A 35 0.75 -1.82 -13.75
CA SER A 35 0.07 -2.54 -14.83
C SER A 35 0.45 -4.02 -14.83
N THR A 36 -0.40 -4.85 -15.41
CA THR A 36 -0.13 -6.28 -15.64
C THR A 36 1.22 -6.49 -16.36
N GLU A 37 1.58 -5.58 -17.26
CA GLU A 37 2.84 -5.60 -18.01
C GLU A 37 4.06 -5.28 -17.13
N SER A 38 3.95 -4.30 -16.24
CA SER A 38 4.98 -4.00 -15.24
C SER A 38 5.22 -5.17 -14.28
N ILE A 39 4.18 -5.95 -13.96
CA ILE A 39 4.30 -7.16 -13.13
C ILE A 39 4.93 -8.33 -13.89
N LYS A 40 4.56 -8.54 -15.16
CA LYS A 40 5.05 -9.67 -15.97
C LYS A 40 6.56 -9.61 -16.22
N ASN A 41 7.09 -8.41 -16.43
CA ASN A 41 8.51 -8.21 -16.76
C ASN A 41 9.44 -8.18 -15.54
N LEU A 42 9.00 -8.67 -14.37
CA LEU A 42 9.82 -8.67 -13.16
C LEU A 42 11.03 -9.58 -13.25
N GLU A 43 12.21 -9.00 -13.01
CA GLU A 43 13.39 -9.78 -12.65
C GLU A 43 13.20 -10.41 -11.26
N TYR A 44 13.03 -11.73 -11.28
CA TYR A 44 12.79 -12.63 -10.15
C TYR A 44 13.78 -12.47 -8.98
N HIS A 45 15.04 -12.10 -9.28
CA HIS A 45 16.11 -12.04 -8.27
C HIS A 45 16.36 -10.65 -7.69
N SER A 46 15.94 -9.58 -8.38
CA SER A 46 16.35 -8.21 -8.04
C SER A 46 15.22 -7.35 -7.47
N ASN A 47 13.94 -7.70 -7.67
CA ASN A 47 12.79 -6.81 -7.39
C ASN A 47 12.94 -5.41 -8.03
N LYS A 48 13.83 -5.24 -9.01
CA LYS A 48 14.32 -3.93 -9.46
C LYS A 48 13.23 -3.04 -10.06
N ASN A 49 12.34 -3.63 -10.87
CA ASN A 49 11.20 -2.92 -11.46
C ASN A 49 10.16 -2.45 -10.43
N PHE A 50 10.04 -3.17 -9.30
CA PHE A 50 9.19 -2.71 -8.21
C PHE A 50 9.89 -1.67 -7.35
N TYR A 51 11.20 -1.78 -7.15
CA TYR A 51 12.00 -0.76 -6.47
C TYR A 51 11.90 0.60 -7.20
N GLU A 52 11.95 0.59 -8.54
CA GLU A 52 11.73 1.78 -9.39
C GLU A 52 10.31 2.34 -9.26
N ASN A 53 9.31 1.49 -9.05
CA ASN A 53 7.93 1.89 -8.78
C ASN A 53 7.66 2.14 -7.28
N GLY A 54 8.67 2.03 -6.42
CA GLY A 54 8.58 2.26 -4.98
C GLY A 54 7.92 1.14 -4.17
N ILE A 55 7.93 -0.10 -4.64
CA ILE A 55 7.46 -1.30 -3.92
C ILE A 55 8.62 -2.29 -3.71
N GLN A 56 8.65 -2.91 -2.55
CA GLN A 56 9.65 -3.91 -2.17
C GLN A 56 8.95 -5.22 -1.81
N ASN A 57 9.52 -6.34 -2.26
CA ASN A 57 9.22 -7.69 -1.79
C ASN A 57 7.82 -8.22 -2.14
N ILE A 58 7.37 -8.09 -3.40
CA ILE A 58 6.07 -8.64 -3.82
C ILE A 58 6.04 -10.17 -3.74
N GLY A 59 7.14 -10.86 -4.05
CA GLY A 59 7.21 -12.32 -4.00
C GLY A 59 6.39 -13.01 -5.10
N GLU A 60 6.79 -14.22 -5.48
CA GLU A 60 6.24 -14.91 -6.65
C GLU A 60 4.75 -15.23 -6.56
N ASN A 61 4.27 -15.58 -5.36
CA ASN A 61 2.88 -15.98 -5.18
C ASN A 61 1.93 -14.80 -5.35
N LEU A 62 2.25 -13.64 -4.77
CA LEU A 62 1.46 -12.42 -4.97
C LEU A 62 1.53 -11.96 -6.42
N GLN A 63 2.70 -12.06 -7.06
CA GLN A 63 2.85 -11.74 -8.48
C GLN A 63 1.90 -12.57 -9.34
N LYS A 64 1.89 -13.90 -9.16
CA LYS A 64 1.02 -14.82 -9.92
C LYS A 64 -0.45 -14.50 -9.71
N GLU A 65 -0.86 -14.23 -8.47
CA GLU A 65 -2.24 -13.85 -8.15
C GLU A 65 -2.63 -12.52 -8.81
N LEU A 66 -1.78 -11.49 -8.76
CA LEU A 66 -2.03 -10.20 -9.40
C LEU A 66 -2.09 -10.31 -10.93
N ILE A 67 -1.24 -11.14 -11.56
CA ILE A 67 -1.30 -11.42 -13.00
C ILE A 67 -2.62 -12.13 -13.35
N THR A 68 -3.04 -13.09 -12.53
CA THR A 68 -4.26 -13.88 -12.76
C THR A 68 -5.52 -13.02 -12.66
N MET A 69 -5.50 -11.97 -11.84
CA MET A 69 -6.63 -11.06 -11.67
C MET A 69 -6.79 -10.04 -12.79
N ASP A 70 -5.84 -9.93 -13.71
CA ASP A 70 -5.74 -8.88 -14.71
C ASP A 70 -5.96 -7.46 -14.11
N LEU A 71 -4.86 -6.82 -13.75
CA LEU A 71 -4.90 -5.52 -13.06
C LEU A 71 -5.57 -4.40 -13.86
N GLY A 72 -5.70 -4.55 -15.19
CA GLY A 72 -6.45 -3.61 -16.01
C GLY A 72 -7.94 -3.52 -15.65
N GLU A 73 -8.51 -4.60 -15.11
CA GLU A 73 -9.92 -4.68 -14.68
C GLU A 73 -10.08 -4.55 -13.15
N CYS A 74 -8.98 -4.38 -12.41
CA CYS A 74 -8.99 -4.33 -10.96
C CYS A 74 -9.25 -2.91 -10.43
N ARG A 75 -10.13 -2.81 -9.44
CA ARG A 75 -10.29 -1.64 -8.57
C ARG A 75 -9.31 -1.74 -7.42
N ILE A 76 -8.66 -0.62 -7.12
CA ILE A 76 -7.68 -0.52 -6.03
C ILE A 76 -8.21 0.43 -4.97
N LYS A 77 -8.15 0.00 -3.70
CA LYS A 77 -8.51 0.84 -2.55
C LYS A 77 -7.54 0.64 -1.41
N VAL A 78 -7.00 1.74 -0.95
CA VAL A 78 -6.23 1.76 0.30
C VAL A 78 -7.21 1.92 1.46
N ARG A 79 -7.10 1.04 2.46
CA ARG A 79 -7.83 1.17 3.72
C ARG A 79 -7.43 2.47 4.39
N LYS A 80 -8.42 3.30 4.67
CA LYS A 80 -8.24 4.52 5.47
C LYS A 80 -8.30 4.13 6.93
N ASP A 81 -7.20 4.35 7.65
CA ASP A 81 -7.19 4.13 9.10
C ASP A 81 -7.26 5.47 9.81
N ILE A 82 -8.17 5.55 10.78
CA ILE A 82 -8.50 6.78 11.51
C ILE A 82 -7.44 7.06 12.60
N PHE A 83 -6.77 6.00 13.08
CA PHE A 83 -5.80 6.08 14.16
C PHE A 83 -4.35 5.92 13.69
N TYR A 84 -3.53 6.79 14.27
CA TYR A 84 -2.14 7.01 13.98
C TYR A 84 -1.23 5.94 14.58
N PHE A 85 -0.03 5.83 14.03
CA PHE A 85 1.11 4.99 14.42
C PHE A 85 1.34 3.70 13.62
N PHE A 86 0.42 3.25 12.77
CA PHE A 86 0.66 2.04 11.99
C PHE A 86 1.16 2.38 10.58
N GLN A 87 2.48 2.26 10.40
CA GLN A 87 3.14 2.21 9.09
C GLN A 87 2.52 1.13 8.18
N SER A 88 1.94 0.10 8.79
CA SER A 88 1.20 -0.96 8.12
C SER A 88 -0.15 -0.46 7.63
N LYS A 89 -0.30 -0.52 6.32
CA LYS A 89 -1.50 -0.21 5.57
C LYS A 89 -2.00 -1.43 4.83
N VAL A 90 -3.28 -1.39 4.50
CA VAL A 90 -3.93 -2.45 3.76
C VAL A 90 -4.38 -1.91 2.41
N VAL A 91 -3.96 -2.57 1.34
CA VAL A 91 -4.38 -2.26 -0.03
C VAL A 91 -5.24 -3.42 -0.52
N TYR A 92 -6.45 -3.10 -0.95
CA TYR A 92 -7.35 -4.02 -1.61
C TYR A 92 -7.19 -3.88 -3.11
N VAL A 93 -6.98 -5.00 -3.79
CA VAL A 93 -6.98 -5.12 -5.25
C VAL A 93 -8.07 -6.11 -5.59
N GLU A 94 -9.13 -5.67 -6.25
CA GLU A 94 -10.32 -6.49 -6.47
C GLU A 94 -10.88 -6.29 -7.88
N ASN A 95 -11.33 -7.36 -8.52
CA ASN A 95 -12.13 -7.31 -9.75
C ASN A 95 -13.50 -7.97 -9.47
N ASP A 96 -14.34 -8.14 -10.48
CA ASP A 96 -15.70 -8.70 -10.30
C ASP A 96 -15.71 -10.18 -9.84
N ARG A 97 -14.55 -10.86 -9.79
CA ARG A 97 -14.44 -12.29 -9.51
C ARG A 97 -13.64 -12.61 -8.25
N ARG A 98 -12.62 -11.82 -7.92
CA ARG A 98 -11.64 -12.09 -6.86
C ARG A 98 -11.17 -10.80 -6.20
N GLY A 99 -10.75 -10.92 -4.94
CA GLY A 99 -10.12 -9.84 -4.19
C GLY A 99 -8.88 -10.32 -3.47
N ILE A 100 -7.86 -9.46 -3.43
CA ILE A 100 -6.64 -9.65 -2.65
C ILE A 100 -6.48 -8.48 -1.69
N GLU A 101 -6.27 -8.82 -0.44
CA GLU A 101 -5.86 -7.90 0.61
C GLU A 101 -4.35 -7.98 0.79
N ILE A 102 -3.65 -6.88 0.51
CA ILE A 102 -2.21 -6.75 0.63
C ILE A 102 -1.88 -5.89 1.85
N LYS A 103 -1.17 -6.46 2.82
CA LYS A 103 -0.63 -5.72 3.97
C LYS A 103 0.76 -5.21 3.61
N SER A 104 0.95 -3.90 3.71
CA SER A 104 2.18 -3.22 3.30
C SER A 104 2.62 -2.18 4.31
N ASP A 105 3.92 -2.04 4.55
CA ASP A 105 4.48 -0.94 5.32
C ASP A 105 4.99 0.16 4.40
N TYR A 106 4.78 1.41 4.78
CA TYR A 106 5.50 2.52 4.15
C TYR A 106 6.80 2.85 4.89
N LEU A 107 7.94 2.60 4.24
CA LEU A 107 9.27 2.94 4.70
C LEU A 107 9.59 4.39 4.30
N VAL A 108 9.25 5.35 5.18
CA VAL A 108 9.38 6.80 4.92
C VAL A 108 10.80 7.18 4.46
N PHE A 109 11.83 6.67 5.13
CA PHE A 109 13.24 7.00 4.82
C PHE A 109 13.66 6.61 3.41
N ASN A 110 13.08 5.52 2.88
CA ASN A 110 13.41 5.04 1.54
C ASN A 110 12.32 5.40 0.52
N SER A 111 11.24 6.08 0.95
CA SER A 111 10.05 6.33 0.13
C SER A 111 9.47 5.08 -0.54
N MET A 112 9.60 3.93 0.12
CA MET A 112 9.22 2.62 -0.43
C MET A 112 8.06 1.96 0.32
N ILE A 113 7.32 1.11 -0.38
CA ILE A 113 6.24 0.30 0.16
C ILE A 113 6.74 -1.14 0.27
N LYS A 114 6.90 -1.66 1.48
CA LYS A 114 7.30 -3.04 1.71
C LYS A 114 6.08 -3.92 1.88
N ILE A 115 5.92 -4.95 1.05
CA ILE A 115 4.85 -5.94 1.24
C ILE A 115 5.22 -6.85 2.42
N LYS A 116 4.30 -6.98 3.38
CA LYS A 116 4.43 -7.86 4.55
C LYS A 116 3.76 -9.21 4.33
N SER A 117 2.54 -9.19 3.81
CA SER A 117 1.74 -10.39 3.58
C SER A 117 0.58 -10.04 2.65
N PHE A 118 -0.04 -11.07 2.09
CA PHE A 118 -1.27 -10.94 1.31
C PHE A 118 -2.20 -12.10 1.64
N GLN A 119 -3.50 -11.89 1.43
CA GLN A 119 -4.52 -12.92 1.57
C GLN A 119 -5.64 -12.70 0.55
N ASN A 120 -6.21 -13.78 0.05
CA ASN A 120 -7.43 -13.70 -0.75
C ASN A 120 -8.59 -13.27 0.16
N CYS A 121 -9.39 -12.31 -0.29
CA CYS A 121 -10.55 -11.82 0.44
C CYS A 121 -11.81 -11.90 -0.42
N LYS A 122 -12.97 -11.95 0.24
CA LYS A 122 -14.25 -11.73 -0.43
C LYS A 122 -14.29 -10.30 -0.97
N LEU A 123 -14.98 -10.11 -2.08
CA LEU A 123 -15.23 -8.80 -2.69
C LEU A 123 -15.81 -7.85 -1.64
N LYS A 124 -15.13 -6.73 -1.42
CA LYS A 124 -15.52 -5.64 -0.51
C LYS A 124 -16.14 -4.45 -1.27
N PHE A 125 -16.46 -4.63 -2.56
CA PHE A 125 -17.09 -3.64 -3.45
C PHE A 125 -18.42 -4.11 -4.03
#